data_AF-A0A815WEE0-F1
#
_entry.id   AF-A0A815WEE0-F1
#
_cell.length_a   1.000
_cell.length_b   1.000
_cell.length_c   1.000
_cell.angle_alpha   90.00
_cell.angle_beta   90.00
_cell.angle_gamma   90.00
#
_symmetry.space_group_name_H-M   'P 1'
#
loop_
_entity.id
_entity.type
_entity.pdbx_description
1 polymer ?
#
loop_
_entity_poly.entity_id
_entity_poly.type
_entity_poly.pdbx_seq_one_letter_code
_entity_poly.pdbx_strand_id
1 'polypeptide(L)'
;MPRYLLFYAHELIEFRLSELFSLAEMFGFRESMTIERKPDQDPFLLCTFSNIDHLKLYSSRSVLLKSAYEYWTHGSSLIDVVDKLTVHSNWVN
;
A
#
# COMPACT_ATOMS: atom_id res chain seq x y z
N MET A 1 1.06 -7.62 -9.98
CA MET A 1 0.08 -6.64 -9.46
C MET A 1 0.86 -5.52 -8.80
N PRO A 2 0.54 -4.24 -9.06
CA PRO A 2 1.25 -3.12 -8.47
C PRO A 2 1.07 -3.11 -6.95
N ARG A 3 2.17 -2.88 -6.25
CA ARG A 3 2.23 -2.82 -4.78
C ARG A 3 2.26 -1.37 -4.34
N TYR A 4 1.62 -1.09 -3.23
CA TYR A 4 1.52 0.26 -2.69
C TYR A 4 1.81 0.27 -1.20
N LEU A 5 2.59 1.27 -0.80
CA LEU A 5 2.83 1.60 0.60
C LEU A 5 1.89 2.74 0.99
N LEU A 6 0.89 2.43 1.81
CA LEU A 6 -0.04 3.40 2.36
C LEU A 6 0.54 3.97 3.65
N PHE A 7 0.59 5.30 3.74
CA PHE A 7 1.05 6.03 4.92
C PHE A 7 -0.13 6.69 5.63
N TYR A 8 -0.35 6.33 6.90
CA TYR A 8 -1.49 6.76 7.69
C TYR A 8 -1.14 7.83 8.73
N ALA A 9 -2.16 8.57 9.18
CA ALA A 9 -2.01 9.67 10.12
C ALA A 9 -1.68 9.25 11.56
N HIS A 10 -2.22 8.10 11.99
CA HIS A 10 -2.11 7.60 13.36
C HIS A 10 -1.58 6.16 13.35
N GLU A 11 -0.86 5.78 14.42
CA GLU A 11 -0.27 4.44 14.59
C GLU A 11 -1.32 3.36 14.91
N LEU A 12 -2.49 3.74 15.44
CA LEU A 12 -3.54 2.82 15.85
C LEU A 12 -4.05 1.98 14.67
N ILE A 13 -3.62 0.72 14.63
CA ILE A 13 -3.84 -0.25 13.55
C ILE A 13 -5.32 -0.50 13.28
N GLU A 14 -6.09 -0.57 14.37
CA GLU A 14 -7.48 -1.01 14.41
C GLU A 14 -8.35 -0.12 13.52
N PHE A 15 -8.20 1.20 13.67
CA PHE A 15 -8.96 2.18 12.88
C PHE A 15 -8.58 2.19 11.40
N ARG A 16 -7.29 1.98 11.09
CA ARG A 16 -6.79 1.99 9.70
C ARG A 16 -7.39 0.86 8.89
N LEU A 17 -7.37 -0.35 9.44
CA LEU A 17 -7.93 -1.53 8.77
C LEU A 17 -9.44 -1.45 8.66
N SER A 18 -10.12 -1.02 9.72
CA SER A 18 -11.58 -0.84 9.69
C SER A 18 -12.00 0.17 8.61
N GLU A 19 -11.36 1.35 8.54
CA GLU A 19 -11.68 2.34 7.50
C GLU A 19 -11.40 1.80 6.10
N LEU A 20 -10.23 1.16 5.90
CA LEU A 20 -9.86 0.57 4.61
C LEU A 20 -10.89 -0.46 4.15
N PHE A 21 -11.29 -1.38 5.02
CA PHE A 21 -12.27 -2.40 4.67
C PHE A 21 -13.66 -1.80 4.43
N SER A 22 -14.12 -0.87 5.28
CA SER A 22 -15.41 -0.22 5.07
C SER A 22 -15.48 0.54 3.74
N LEU A 23 -14.44 1.29 3.37
CA LEU A 23 -14.40 1.98 2.08
C LEU A 23 -14.29 0.99 0.91
N ALA A 24 -13.51 -0.08 1.06
CA ALA A 24 -13.37 -1.10 0.03
C ALA A 24 -14.66 -1.88 -0.23
N GLU A 25 -15.43 -2.18 0.81
CA GLU A 25 -16.76 -2.78 0.71
C GLU A 25 -17.76 -1.80 0.08
N MET A 26 -17.79 -0.55 0.56
CA MET A 26 -18.68 0.49 0.05
C MET A 26 -18.51 0.75 -1.45
N PHE A 27 -17.27 0.66 -1.95
CA PHE A 27 -16.95 0.86 -3.36
C PHE A 27 -16.82 -0.43 -4.17
N GLY A 28 -17.06 -1.59 -3.56
CA GLY A 28 -17.09 -2.88 -4.26
C GLY A 28 -15.71 -3.38 -4.74
N PHE A 29 -14.61 -2.93 -4.14
CA PHE A 29 -13.25 -3.38 -4.49
C PHE A 29 -12.56 -4.23 -3.42
N ARG A 30 -13.26 -4.64 -2.36
CA ARG A 30 -12.68 -5.42 -1.25
C ARG A 30 -11.89 -6.66 -1.69
N GLU A 31 -12.42 -7.41 -2.66
CA GLU A 31 -11.80 -8.61 -3.24
C GLU A 31 -10.68 -8.29 -4.24
N SER A 32 -10.61 -7.04 -4.69
CA SER A 32 -9.57 -6.54 -5.61
C SER A 32 -8.37 -5.94 -4.86
N MET A 33 -8.26 -6.19 -3.56
CA MET A 33 -7.18 -5.69 -2.72
C MET A 33 -6.68 -6.77 -1.75
N THR A 34 -5.36 -6.89 -1.62
CA THR A 34 -4.71 -7.82 -0.66
C THR A 34 -3.74 -7.06 0.24
N ILE A 35 -3.73 -7.38 1.53
CA ILE A 35 -2.74 -6.88 2.49
C ILE A 35 -1.53 -7.83 2.45
N GLU A 36 -0.35 -7.35 2.07
CA GLU A 36 0.85 -8.19 1.92
C GLU A 36 1.60 -8.39 3.24
N ARG A 37 1.64 -7.36 4.08
CA ARG A 37 2.30 -7.39 5.39
C ARG A 37 1.27 -7.11 6.48
N LYS A 38 1.31 -7.92 7.55
CA LYS A 38 0.54 -7.58 8.75
C LYS A 38 0.95 -6.18 9.21
N PRO A 39 0.00 -5.27 9.45
CA PRO A 39 0.33 -3.98 10.01
C PRO A 39 1.03 -4.19 11.35
N ASP A 40 2.16 -3.54 11.48
CA ASP A 40 2.93 -3.46 12.71
C ASP A 40 2.58 -2.15 13.42
N GLN A 41 3.15 -1.87 14.57
CA GLN A 41 2.96 -0.60 15.31
C GLN A 41 3.48 0.65 14.53
N ASP A 42 3.84 0.50 13.25
CA ASP A 42 4.27 1.55 12.35
C ASP A 42 3.09 2.10 11.50
N PRO A 43 3.16 3.34 10.99
CA PRO A 43 2.06 3.98 10.27
C PRO A 43 1.90 3.49 8.82
N PHE A 44 2.62 2.44 8.40
CA PHE A 44 2.61 1.96 7.03
C PHE A 44 1.79 0.67 6.85
N LEU A 45 1.16 0.54 5.69
CA LEU A 45 0.49 -0.69 5.26
C LEU A 45 0.92 -1.01 3.83
N LEU A 46 1.45 -2.21 3.62
CA LEU A 46 1.79 -2.70 2.29
C LEU A 46 0.61 -3.51 1.75
N CYS A 47 0.07 -3.08 0.61
CA CYS A 47 -1.05 -3.74 -0.03
C CYS A 47 -0.92 -3.73 -1.55
N THR A 48 -1.70 -4.58 -2.20
CA THR A 48 -1.88 -4.60 -3.65
C THR A 48 -3.30 -4.22 -4.00
N PHE A 49 -3.45 -3.54 -5.13
CA PHE A 49 -4.74 -3.29 -5.76
C PHE A 49 -4.70 -3.84 -7.19
N SER A 50 -5.78 -4.47 -7.63
CA SER A 50 -5.90 -4.96 -9.02
C SER A 50 -5.97 -3.81 -10.03
N ASN A 51 -6.43 -2.63 -9.61
CA ASN A 51 -6.53 -1.42 -10.43
C ASN A 51 -6.13 -0.18 -9.61
N ILE A 52 -5.31 0.69 -10.19
CA ILE A 52 -4.92 1.99 -9.62
C ILE A 52 -6.13 2.91 -9.34
N ASP A 53 -7.23 2.77 -10.09
CA ASP A 53 -8.43 3.57 -9.88
C ASP A 53 -9.09 3.26 -8.52
N HIS A 54 -9.02 2.02 -8.05
CA HIS A 54 -9.48 1.65 -6.71
C HIS A 54 -8.64 2.33 -5.62
N LEU A 55 -7.33 2.39 -5.80
CA LEU A 55 -6.43 3.11 -4.89
C LEU A 55 -6.74 4.61 -4.88
N LYS A 56 -6.95 5.22 -6.05
CA LYS A 56 -7.32 6.64 -6.16
C LYS A 56 -8.66 6.93 -5.49
N LEU A 57 -9.65 6.07 -5.72
CA LEU A 57 -10.98 6.19 -5.12
C LEU A 57 -10.90 6.09 -3.59
N TYR A 58 -10.21 5.07 -3.07
CA TYR A 58 -9.91 4.94 -1.65
C TYR A 58 -9.24 6.19 -1.09
N SER A 59 -8.16 6.63 -1.75
CA SER A 59 -7.36 7.79 -1.30
C SER A 59 -8.18 9.08 -1.28
N SER A 60 -9.16 9.23 -2.18
CA SER A 60 -10.03 10.42 -2.24
C SER A 60 -11.07 10.50 -1.11
N ARG A 61 -11.24 9.42 -0.34
CA ARG A 61 -12.30 9.27 0.68
C ARG A 61 -11.79 8.88 2.06
N SER A 62 -10.60 8.31 2.14
CA SER A 62 -9.95 8.01 3.41
C SER A 62 -9.58 9.31 4.13
N VAL A 63 -9.88 9.36 5.42
CA VAL A 63 -9.52 10.47 6.31
C VAL A 63 -8.23 10.15 7.04
N LEU A 64 -7.95 8.87 7.27
CA LEU A 64 -6.74 8.42 7.96
C LEU A 64 -5.52 8.34 7.04
N LEU A 65 -5.70 8.17 5.72
CA LEU A 65 -4.61 8.08 4.76
C LEU A 65 -3.99 9.46 4.53
N LYS A 66 -2.68 9.59 4.76
CA LYS A 66 -1.90 10.78 4.41
C LYS A 66 -1.42 10.73 2.96
N SER A 67 -0.94 9.56 2.53
CA SER A 67 -0.36 9.38 1.19
C SER A 67 -0.32 7.91 0.79
N ALA A 68 -0.30 7.64 -0.51
CA ALA A 68 -0.05 6.33 -1.08
C ALA A 68 1.13 6.42 -2.04
N TYR A 69 2.08 5.50 -1.91
CA TYR A 69 3.29 5.45 -2.73
C TYR A 69 3.34 4.13 -3.49
N GLU A 70 3.77 4.16 -4.75
CA GLU A 70 4.12 2.92 -5.43
C GLU A 70 5.33 2.28 -4.73
N TYR A 71 5.23 0.98 -4.47
CA TYR A 71 6.23 0.24 -3.71
C TYR A 71 7.09 -0.63 -4.64
N TRP A 72 8.28 -0.13 -4.95
CA TRP A 72 9.20 -0.80 -5.88
C TRP A 72 9.97 -1.93 -5.20
N THR A 73 10.61 -1.67 -4.05
CA THR A 73 11.40 -2.68 -3.33
C THR A 73 11.67 -2.32 -1.86
N HIS A 74 12.28 -3.25 -1.14
CA HIS A 74 12.88 -3.05 0.19
C HIS A 74 14.11 -3.91 0.40
N GLY A 75 14.92 -3.54 1.39
CA GLY A 75 16.08 -4.31 1.81
C GLY A 75 16.49 -4.00 3.24
N SER A 76 17.33 -4.86 3.81
CA SER A 76 17.90 -4.69 5.16
C SER A 76 19.11 -3.75 5.18
N SER A 77 19.63 -3.39 4.01
CA SER A 77 20.74 -2.45 3.84
C SER A 77 20.55 -1.65 2.55
N LEU A 78 21.27 -0.52 2.43
CA LEU A 78 21.25 0.28 1.21
C LEU A 78 21.70 -0.52 -0.02
N ILE A 79 22.72 -1.37 0.13
CA ILE A 79 23.26 -2.21 -0.94
C ILE A 79 22.18 -3.18 -1.45
N ASP A 80 21.50 -3.87 -0.53
CA ASP A 80 20.40 -4.79 -0.87
C ASP A 80 19.25 -4.07 -1.61
N VAL A 81 18.93 -2.84 -1.21
CA VAL A 81 17.94 -2.01 -1.93
C VAL A 81 18.40 -1.68 -3.35
N VAL A 82 19.65 -1.23 -3.52
CA VAL A 82 20.21 -0.88 -4.84
C VAL A 82 20.26 -2.10 -5.76
N ASP A 83 20.68 -3.25 -5.26
CA ASP A 83 20.75 -4.48 -6.04
C ASP A 83 19.35 -4.88 -6.54
N LYS A 84 18.34 -4.86 -5.65
CA LYS A 84 16.96 -5.17 -6.02
C LYS A 84 16.32 -4.15 -6.96
N LEU A 85 16.63 -2.86 -6.79
CA LEU A 85 16.17 -1.79 -7.70
C LEU A 85 16.72 -2.00 -9.12
N THR A 86 18.00 -2.37 -9.24
CA THR A 86 18.65 -2.58 -10.53
C THR A 86 17.97 -3.71 -11.31
N VAL A 87 17.63 -4.80 -10.64
CA VAL A 87 16.84 -5.91 -11.21
C VAL A 87 15.46 -5.46 -11.70
N HIS A 88 14.82 -4.55 -10.96
CA HIS A 88 13.50 -4.02 -11.32
C HIS A 88 13.55 -3.08 -12.54
N SER A 89 14.62 -2.29 -12.69
CA SER A 89 14.78 -1.34 -13.81
C SER A 89 14.90 -2.02 -15.19
N ASN A 90 15.35 -3.28 -15.22
CA ASN A 90 15.48 -4.06 -16.45
C ASN A 90 14.12 -4.50 -17.06
N TRP A 91 13.00 -4.21 -16.40
CA TRP A 91 11.65 -4.44 -16.93
C TRP A 91 11.07 -3.24 -17.70
N VAL A 92 11.79 -2.10 -17.70
CA VAL A 92 11.36 -0.84 -18.34
C VAL A 92 12.14 -0.54 -19.64
N ASN A 93 13.02 -1.45 -20.07
CA ASN A 93 13.65 -1.42 -21.40
C ASN A 93 13.07 -2.52 -22.29
#